data_AF-A0A7K1JH08-F1
#
_entry.id   AF-A0A7K1JH08-F1
#
_cell.length_a   1.000
_cell.length_b   1.000
_cell.length_c   1.000
_cell.angle_alpha   90.00
_cell.angle_beta   90.00
_cell.angle_gamma   90.00
#
_symmetry.space_group_name_H-M   'P 1'
#
loop_
_entity.id
_entity.type
_entity.pdbx_description
1 polymer ?
#
loop_
_entity_poly.entity_id
_entity_poly.type
_entity_poly.pdbx_seq_one_letter_code
_entity_poly.pdbx_strand_id
1 'polypeptide(L)'
;MVSLARYFPLPFTCQHAVYRPGVEDTRGNDIPDWMPPVSRACAWWAPSSTERDQSPTGSDRVIAGVVLVLDSAVTVDHRDHFTIAGLMTPVDRDGQIVLEPKEFTVVGLPKDYNHGPFGFSPDRLVVELKAVTG
;
A
#
# COMPACT_ATOMS: atom_id res chain seq x y z
N MET A 1 -28.84 -16.95 -4.16
CA MET A 1 -27.60 -17.01 -4.95
C MET A 1 -27.00 -15.61 -4.92
N VAL A 2 -25.97 -15.37 -4.10
CA VAL A 2 -25.33 -14.05 -4.02
C VAL A 2 -24.38 -13.94 -5.21
N SER A 3 -24.63 -12.98 -6.10
CA SER A 3 -23.73 -12.74 -7.22
C SER A 3 -22.36 -12.28 -6.68
N LEU A 4 -21.31 -13.06 -6.95
CA LEU A 4 -19.92 -12.69 -6.66
C LEU A 4 -19.50 -11.40 -7.39
N ALA A 5 -20.28 -10.92 -8.37
CA ALA A 5 -20.02 -9.68 -9.10
C ALA A 5 -20.20 -8.39 -8.26
N ARG A 6 -20.66 -8.48 -7.01
CA ARG A 6 -20.80 -7.31 -6.11
C ARG A 6 -19.53 -6.96 -5.32
N TYR A 7 -18.52 -7.83 -5.29
CA TYR A 7 -17.36 -7.68 -4.42
C TYR A 7 -16.08 -7.57 -5.26
N PHE A 8 -15.27 -6.53 -5.04
CA PHE A 8 -13.98 -6.39 -5.70
C PHE A 8 -12.99 -7.42 -5.12
N PRO A 9 -12.51 -8.43 -5.86
CA PRO A 9 -11.74 -9.52 -5.27
C PRO A 9 -10.38 -9.05 -4.72
N LEU A 10 -9.91 -9.72 -3.65
CA LEU A 10 -8.59 -9.54 -3.05
C LEU A 10 -7.79 -10.84 -3.20
N PRO A 11 -7.26 -11.15 -4.40
CA PRO A 11 -6.73 -12.48 -4.74
C PRO A 11 -5.32 -12.75 -4.21
N PHE A 12 -4.63 -11.74 -3.68
CA PHE A 12 -3.24 -11.84 -3.24
C PHE A 12 -3.13 -11.66 -1.73
N THR A 13 -1.91 -11.85 -1.22
CA THR A 13 -1.57 -11.59 0.18
C THR A 13 -0.43 -10.59 0.24
N CYS A 14 -0.58 -9.55 1.07
CA CYS A 14 0.51 -8.67 1.49
C CYS A 14 0.78 -8.84 2.99
N GLN A 15 1.96 -8.42 3.44
CA GLN A 15 2.29 -8.31 4.85
C GLN A 15 2.18 -6.86 5.26
N HIS A 16 1.47 -6.57 6.34
CA HIS A 16 1.25 -5.24 6.88
C HIS A 16 1.96 -5.12 8.23
N ALA A 17 2.92 -4.22 8.32
CA ALA A 17 3.63 -3.89 9.54
C ALA A 17 3.14 -2.53 10.06
N VAL A 18 2.45 -2.54 11.19
CA VAL A 18 1.88 -1.33 11.81
C VAL A 18 2.98 -0.56 12.53
N TYR A 19 3.06 0.75 12.30
CA TYR A 19 4.00 1.61 12.98
C TYR A 19 3.76 1.60 14.50
N ARG A 20 4.84 1.45 15.24
CA ARG A 20 4.90 1.59 16.69
C ARG A 20 5.85 2.74 17.01
N PRO A 21 5.43 3.75 17.79
CA PRO A 21 6.38 4.72 18.34
C PRO A 21 7.44 3.95 19.13
N GLY A 22 8.69 4.03 18.71
CA GLY A 22 9.75 3.25 19.35
C GLY A 22 10.32 3.95 20.57
N VAL A 23 11.49 3.48 21.01
CA VAL A 23 12.21 4.05 22.14
C VAL A 23 12.89 5.34 21.70
N GLU A 24 12.85 6.37 22.53
CA GLU A 24 13.60 7.60 22.29
C GLU A 24 15.11 7.30 22.31
N ASP A 25 15.85 7.85 21.34
CA ASP A 25 17.30 7.84 21.34
C ASP A 25 17.86 8.76 22.47
N THR A 26 19.18 8.75 22.65
CA THR A 26 19.85 9.62 23.64
C THR A 26 19.64 11.14 23.44
N ARG A 27 19.00 11.54 22.33
CA ARG A 27 18.68 12.92 21.96
C ARG A 27 17.17 13.20 22.04
N GLY A 28 16.36 12.24 22.49
CA GLY A 28 14.90 12.38 22.60
C GLY A 28 14.16 12.22 21.27
N ASN A 29 14.79 11.66 20.22
CA ASN A 29 14.08 11.35 18.98
C ASN A 29 13.53 9.94 19.02
N ASP A 30 12.28 9.75 18.62
CA ASP A 30 11.72 8.41 18.45
C ASP A 30 12.50 7.63 17.39
N ILE A 31 13.04 6.47 17.78
CA ILE A 31 13.55 5.49 16.83
C ILE A 31 12.31 4.79 16.23
N PRO A 32 12.06 4.88 14.91
CA PRO A 32 10.88 4.25 14.34
C PRO A 32 10.97 2.73 14.45
N ASP A 33 9.86 2.12 14.81
CA ASP A 33 9.72 0.69 14.98
C ASP A 33 8.38 0.22 14.42
N TRP A 34 8.28 -1.05 14.05
CA TRP A 34 7.08 -1.62 13.46
C TRP A 34 6.75 -2.95 14.13
N MET A 35 5.46 -3.20 14.29
CA MET A 35 4.99 -4.48 14.79
C MET A 35 5.35 -5.62 13.80
N PRO A 36 5.49 -6.87 14.30
CA PRO A 36 5.66 -8.01 13.42
C PRO A 36 4.60 -8.01 12.29
N PRO A 37 5.00 -8.19 11.02
CA PRO A 37 4.08 -8.08 9.91
C PRO A 37 2.95 -9.10 9.98
N VAL A 38 1.73 -8.67 9.68
CA VAL A 38 0.53 -9.50 9.64
C VAL A 38 0.06 -9.69 8.20
N SER A 39 -0.27 -10.92 7.82
CA SER A 39 -0.79 -11.23 6.49
C SER A 39 -2.20 -10.65 6.29
N ARG A 40 -2.39 -9.95 5.17
CA ARG A 40 -3.67 -9.35 4.76
C ARG A 40 -4.00 -9.78 3.34
N ALA A 41 -5.27 -10.09 3.09
CA ALA A 41 -5.77 -10.25 1.73
C ALA A 41 -5.72 -8.88 1.02
N CYS A 42 -5.21 -8.86 -0.20
CA CYS A 42 -5.06 -7.64 -0.96
C CYS A 42 -5.24 -7.85 -2.48
N ALA A 43 -5.42 -6.75 -3.19
CA ALA A 43 -5.14 -6.64 -4.62
C ALA A 43 -4.16 -5.49 -4.83
N TRP A 44 -3.38 -5.51 -5.90
CA TRP A 44 -2.46 -4.43 -6.20
C TRP A 44 -2.19 -4.31 -7.70
N TRP A 45 -1.77 -3.13 -8.12
CA TRP A 45 -1.27 -2.90 -9.48
C TRP A 45 -0.23 -1.77 -9.47
N ALA A 46 0.65 -1.79 -10.48
CA ALA A 46 1.50 -0.65 -10.77
C ALA A 46 0.63 0.50 -11.32
N PRO A 47 0.86 1.76 -10.91
CA PRO A 47 0.09 2.87 -11.43
C PRO A 47 0.27 3.02 -12.94
N SER A 48 -0.78 3.49 -13.62
CA SER A 48 -0.84 3.60 -15.08
C SER A 48 -0.02 4.75 -15.67
N SER A 49 0.63 5.56 -14.84
CA SER A 49 1.48 6.67 -15.27
C SER A 49 2.77 6.73 -14.44
N THR A 50 3.88 7.02 -15.12
CA THR A 50 5.16 7.41 -14.51
C THR A 50 5.29 8.92 -14.33
N GLU A 51 4.34 9.71 -14.84
CA GLU A 51 4.30 11.15 -14.66
C GLU A 51 3.82 11.49 -13.25
N ARG A 52 4.45 12.49 -12.62
CA ARG A 52 3.87 13.10 -11.42
C ARG A 52 2.51 13.66 -11.81
N ASP A 53 1.47 13.24 -11.11
CA ASP A 53 0.17 13.87 -11.17
C ASP A 53 0.32 15.31 -10.63
N GLN A 54 0.62 16.24 -11.55
CA GLN A 54 0.84 17.64 -11.22
C GLN A 54 -0.52 18.25 -10.92
N SER A 55 -0.80 18.47 -9.63
CA SER A 55 -1.89 19.36 -9.26
C SER A 55 -1.60 20.76 -9.82
N PRO A 56 -2.58 21.50 -10.36
CA PRO A 56 -2.36 22.82 -10.96
C PRO A 56 -1.80 23.88 -9.99
N THR A 57 -1.65 23.55 -8.70
CA THR A 57 -1.17 24.42 -7.62
C THR A 57 0.19 24.05 -7.03
N GLY A 58 1.00 23.20 -7.70
CA GLY A 58 2.41 23.02 -7.33
C GLY A 58 2.64 22.26 -6.01
N SER A 59 1.70 21.42 -5.58
CA SER A 59 1.91 20.52 -4.45
C SER A 59 2.91 19.40 -4.81
N ASP A 60 3.85 19.10 -3.92
CA ASP A 60 4.79 17.99 -4.08
C ASP A 60 4.02 16.66 -3.87
N ARG A 61 3.53 16.07 -4.97
CA ARG A 61 2.94 14.72 -4.95
C ARG A 61 4.03 13.69 -5.21
N VAL A 62 4.17 12.77 -4.27
CA VAL A 62 5.05 11.62 -4.36
C VAL A 62 4.42 10.62 -5.33
N ILE A 63 5.20 10.14 -6.30
CA ILE A 63 4.77 9.10 -7.23
C ILE A 63 4.53 7.82 -6.42
N ALA A 64 3.30 7.33 -6.40
CA ALA A 64 3.02 5.98 -5.91
C ALA A 64 3.75 4.98 -6.82
N GLY A 65 4.50 4.06 -6.22
CA GLY A 65 5.06 2.91 -6.94
C GLY A 65 4.04 1.78 -7.11
N VAL A 66 3.06 1.68 -6.20
CA VAL A 66 2.01 0.65 -6.20
C VAL A 66 0.71 1.26 -5.67
N VAL A 67 -0.41 0.89 -6.27
CA VAL A 67 -1.73 1.06 -5.66
C VAL A 67 -2.14 -0.26 -5.02
N LEU A 68 -2.37 -0.24 -3.71
CA LEU A 68 -2.80 -1.39 -2.91
C LEU A 68 -4.27 -1.25 -2.56
N VAL A 69 -5.00 -2.36 -2.60
CA VAL A 69 -6.39 -2.44 -2.16
C VAL A 69 -6.50 -3.47 -1.05
N LEU A 70 -7.15 -3.07 0.03
CA LEU A 70 -7.40 -3.86 1.23
C LEU A 70 -8.90 -3.89 1.54
N ASP A 71 -9.29 -4.74 2.48
CA ASP A 71 -10.58 -4.64 3.14
C ASP A 71 -10.67 -3.34 3.96
N SER A 72 -11.80 -2.64 3.91
CA SER A 72 -11.98 -1.37 4.64
C SER A 72 -11.93 -1.48 6.16
N ALA A 73 -12.04 -2.68 6.73
CA ALA A 73 -11.83 -2.90 8.16
C ALA A 73 -10.34 -2.80 8.58
N VAL A 74 -9.40 -2.82 7.63
CA VAL A 74 -7.97 -2.66 7.94
C VAL A 74 -7.68 -1.18 8.21
N THR A 75 -7.19 -0.88 9.41
CA THR A 75 -6.66 0.45 9.74
C THR A 75 -5.25 0.59 9.18
N VAL A 76 -4.96 1.72 8.53
CA VAL A 76 -3.66 2.02 7.91
C VAL A 76 -3.23 3.43 8.30
N ASP A 77 -2.04 3.56 8.88
CA ASP A 77 -1.38 4.85 9.11
C ASP A 77 -0.38 5.18 7.99
N HIS A 78 -0.07 6.47 7.81
CA HIS A 78 0.93 6.93 6.85
C HIS A 78 2.36 6.42 7.12
N ARG A 79 2.66 5.97 8.35
CA ARG A 79 3.95 5.38 8.72
C ARG A 79 3.97 3.87 8.62
N ASP A 80 2.85 3.23 8.31
CA ASP A 80 2.80 1.78 8.17
C ASP A 80 3.58 1.31 6.94
N HIS A 81 4.11 0.10 7.04
CA HIS A 81 4.84 -0.55 5.96
C HIS A 81 4.07 -1.74 5.41
N PHE A 82 4.23 -1.96 4.11
CA PHE A 82 3.66 -3.10 3.41
C PHE A 82 4.74 -3.85 2.64
N THR A 83 4.75 -5.18 2.76
CA THR A 83 5.59 -6.06 1.94
C THR A 83 4.69 -6.89 1.03
N ILE A 84 4.96 -6.85 -0.27
CA ILE A 84 4.18 -7.57 -1.27
C ILE A 84 5.08 -8.61 -1.92
N ALA A 85 4.79 -9.90 -1.67
CA ALA A 85 5.45 -11.01 -2.33
C ALA A 85 4.83 -11.19 -3.72
N GLY A 86 5.65 -11.11 -4.78
CA GLY A 86 5.19 -11.28 -6.15
C GLY A 86 5.13 -10.00 -6.98
N LEU A 87 5.67 -8.87 -6.49
CA LEU A 87 6.05 -7.81 -7.40
C LEU A 87 7.21 -8.31 -8.26
N MET A 88 7.04 -8.28 -9.58
CA MET A 88 8.12 -8.58 -10.51
C MET A 88 9.18 -7.50 -10.36
N THR A 89 10.32 -7.85 -9.77
CA THR A 89 11.53 -7.03 -9.82
C THR A 89 11.99 -6.97 -11.29
N PRO A 90 12.65 -5.88 -11.76
CA PRO A 90 13.31 -5.92 -13.06
C PRO A 90 14.17 -7.17 -13.16
N VAL A 91 14.15 -7.80 -14.34
CA VAL A 91 14.94 -8.98 -14.68
C VAL A 91 16.34 -8.89 -14.09
N ASP A 92 16.82 -9.99 -13.51
CA ASP A 92 18.22 -10.07 -13.07
C ASP A 92 19.19 -9.93 -14.26
N ARG A 93 20.50 -9.95 -13.97
CA ARG A 93 21.54 -9.80 -15.01
C ARG A 93 21.48 -10.90 -16.08
N ASP A 94 20.79 -12.00 -15.81
CA ASP A 94 20.64 -13.16 -16.69
C ASP A 94 19.29 -13.19 -17.41
N GLY A 95 18.45 -12.15 -17.22
CA GLY A 95 17.15 -12.01 -17.89
C GLY A 95 16.01 -12.78 -17.23
N GLN A 96 16.19 -13.26 -15.99
CA GLN A 96 15.16 -13.99 -15.25
C GLN A 96 14.28 -13.04 -14.42
N ILE A 97 12.97 -13.26 -14.45
CA ILE A 97 12.04 -12.56 -13.55
C ILE A 97 12.25 -13.11 -12.14
N VAL A 98 12.73 -12.26 -11.25
CA VAL A 98 12.83 -12.59 -9.83
C VAL A 98 11.62 -12.00 -9.10
N LEU A 99 10.91 -12.86 -8.37
CA LEU A 99 9.81 -12.45 -7.48
C LEU A 99 10.39 -12.19 -6.09
N GLU A 100 10.94 -10.99 -5.89
CA GLU A 100 11.43 -10.61 -4.57
C GLU A 100 10.35 -9.85 -3.80
N PRO A 101 10.14 -10.16 -2.50
CA PRO A 101 9.30 -9.33 -1.65
C PRO A 101 9.88 -7.92 -1.61
N LYS A 102 9.05 -6.93 -1.97
CA LYS A 102 9.44 -5.52 -1.91
C LYS A 102 8.68 -4.80 -0.81
N GLU A 103 9.40 -3.99 -0.06
CA GLU A 103 8.85 -3.16 1.01
C GLU A 103 8.43 -1.78 0.50
N PHE A 104 7.31 -1.31 1.00
CA PHE A 104 6.70 -0.05 0.65
C PHE A 104 6.21 0.69 1.89
N THR A 105 6.25 2.01 1.82
CA THR A 105 5.65 2.92 2.81
C THR A 105 4.38 3.56 2.23
N VAL A 106 3.45 3.94 3.10
CA VAL A 106 2.20 4.58 2.72
C VAL A 106 2.44 6.03 2.29
N VAL A 107 1.77 6.44 1.22
CA VAL A 107 1.82 7.80 0.69
C VAL A 107 0.40 8.34 0.60
N GLY A 108 0.23 9.58 1.05
CA GLY A 108 -1.09 10.22 1.07
C GLY A 108 -2.02 9.58 2.11
N LEU A 109 -3.31 9.87 1.97
CA LEU A 109 -4.34 9.34 2.85
C LEU A 109 -4.98 8.10 2.22
N PRO A 110 -5.22 7.03 3.01
CA PRO A 110 -6.06 5.91 2.57
C PRO A 110 -7.43 6.42 2.09
N LYS A 111 -7.88 5.90 0.94
CA LYS A 111 -9.12 6.33 0.28
C LYS A 111 -10.20 5.27 0.53
N ASP A 112 -11.19 5.64 1.32
CA ASP A 112 -12.39 4.84 1.58
C ASP A 112 -13.52 5.29 0.65
N TYR A 113 -14.09 4.33 -0.10
CA TYR A 113 -15.16 4.56 -1.08
C TYR A 113 -16.52 4.02 -0.60
N ASN A 114 -16.67 3.70 0.68
CA ASN A 114 -17.90 3.14 1.26
C ASN A 114 -19.04 4.17 1.44
N HIS A 115 -18.78 5.44 1.12
CA HIS A 115 -19.76 6.54 1.17
C HIS A 115 -20.25 6.94 -0.23
N GLY A 116 -20.33 5.98 -1.15
CA GLY A 116 -20.76 6.19 -2.53
C GLY A 116 -22.26 6.52 -2.68
N PRO A 117 -22.68 7.05 -3.84
CA PRO A 117 -24.08 7.31 -4.10
C PRO A 117 -24.91 6.02 -4.07
N PHE A 118 -26.21 6.14 -3.78
CA PHE A 118 -27.18 5.03 -3.77
C PHE A 118 -26.90 3.92 -2.73
N GLY A 119 -26.09 4.21 -1.72
CA GLY A 119 -25.73 3.24 -0.67
C GLY A 119 -24.77 2.15 -1.18
N PHE A 120 -24.06 2.39 -2.29
CA PHE A 120 -23.04 1.49 -2.78
C PHE A 120 -21.79 1.56 -1.88
N SER A 121 -21.36 0.39 -1.39
CA SER A 121 -20.12 0.21 -0.62
C SER A 121 -19.32 -0.95 -1.24
N PRO A 122 -18.11 -0.70 -1.76
CA PRO A 122 -17.24 -1.78 -2.22
C PRO A 122 -16.55 -2.52 -1.05
N ASP A 123 -16.60 -1.96 0.16
CA ASP A 123 -15.90 -2.44 1.35
C ASP A 123 -14.37 -2.54 1.11
N ARG A 124 -13.82 -1.56 0.38
CA ARG A 124 -12.41 -1.51 -0.01
C ARG A 124 -11.74 -0.21 0.40
N LEU A 125 -10.53 -0.37 0.94
CA LEU A 125 -9.60 0.71 1.20
C LEU A 125 -8.52 0.74 0.13
N VAL A 126 -8.37 1.87 -0.55
CA VAL A 126 -7.31 2.07 -1.55
C VAL A 126 -6.17 2.86 -0.91
N VAL A 127 -4.96 2.33 -0.98
CA VAL A 127 -3.75 2.88 -0.37
C VAL A 127 -2.70 3.09 -1.45
N GLU A 128 -2.12 4.28 -1.51
CA GLU A 128 -1.00 4.57 -2.38
C GLU A 128 0.30 4.27 -1.65
N LEU A 129 1.21 3.57 -2.31
CA LEU A 129 2.44 3.06 -1.71
C LEU A 129 3.65 3.54 -2.51
N LYS A 130 4.75 3.88 -1.83
CA LYS A 130 6.06 4.13 -2.45
C LYS A 130 7.06 3.10 -1.95
N ALA A 131 7.89 2.59 -2.85
CA ALA A 131 8.97 1.70 -2.48
C ALA A 131 9.90 2.35 -1.45
N VAL A 132 10.27 1.61 -0.40
CA VAL A 132 11.36 2.02 0.49
C VAL A 132 12.66 1.86 -0.29
N THR A 133 13.35 2.96 -0.56
CA THR A 133 14.71 2.92 -1.12
C THR A 133 15.70 2.78 0.02
N GLY A 134 16.44 1.67 0.03
CA GLY A 134 17.70 1.55 0.77
C GLY A 134 18.82 2.33 0.10
#